data_AF-A0A336L6Y0-F1
#
_entry.id   AF-A0A336L6Y0-F1
#
_cell.length_a   1.000
_cell.length_b   1.000
_cell.length_c   1.000
_cell.angle_alpha   90.00
_cell.angle_beta   90.00
_cell.angle_gamma   90.00
#
_symmetry.space_group_name_H-M   'P 1'
#
loop_
_entity.id
_entity.type
_entity.pdbx_description
1 polymer ?
#
loop_
_entity_poly.entity_id
_entity_poly.type
_entity_poly.pdbx_seq_one_letter_code
_entity_poly.pdbx_strand_id
1 'polypeptide(L)'
;MSITNNGHTVQLTVNVENMPIVSGGPLTGPYQFAQLHFHWGDNDTYGSEDLIEGHSFPMELHAVFYKMEYGSVKSAMSHEDGLTVLAFFFEISDDDNENYMEFTELLDQIVEPRTSAVFTKQPSFGELFATDFTHYYTYNGSLTTPPCSEIVTWIDFAHPIYLSHNQPLGDRIIWFNVLPEEEGKDIDLSKPHTHDIEVDEDEINKNEIEKKGMRPAYRKEIDENPPKTDEDGKGQGHQISLGSSLLFLVGFLLFNTLS
;
A
#
# COMPACT_ATOMS: atom_id res chain seq x y z
N MET A 1 -12.52 5.84 8.56
CA MET A 1 -11.68 5.54 7.39
C MET A 1 -12.34 6.13 6.15
N SER A 2 -11.58 6.64 5.19
CA SER A 2 -12.09 7.17 3.91
C SER A 2 -11.13 6.83 2.78
N ILE A 3 -11.63 6.79 1.55
CA ILE A 3 -10.81 6.77 0.34
C ILE A 3 -10.85 8.12 -0.36
N THR A 4 -9.73 8.49 -0.98
CA THR A 4 -9.58 9.73 -1.73
C THR A 4 -8.91 9.41 -3.05
N ASN A 5 -9.47 9.90 -4.15
CA ASN A 5 -8.75 9.98 -5.41
C ASN A 5 -7.82 11.18 -5.36
N ASN A 6 -6.50 10.98 -5.34
CA ASN A 6 -5.55 12.09 -5.30
C ASN A 6 -5.10 12.56 -6.69
N GLY A 7 -5.67 12.01 -7.77
CA GLY A 7 -5.29 12.25 -9.16
C GLY A 7 -4.24 11.27 -9.70
N HIS A 8 -3.63 10.46 -8.84
CA HIS A 8 -2.62 9.45 -9.20
C HIS A 8 -3.01 8.04 -8.75
N THR A 9 -3.68 7.93 -7.60
CA THR A 9 -4.08 6.66 -6.98
C THR A 9 -5.35 6.89 -6.15
N VAL A 10 -6.00 5.79 -5.76
CA VAL A 10 -6.88 5.75 -4.60
C VAL A 10 -6.01 5.64 -3.35
N GLN A 11 -6.14 6.60 -2.44
CA GLN A 11 -5.43 6.61 -1.16
C GLN A 11 -6.43 6.40 -0.02
N LEU A 12 -6.06 5.55 0.93
CA LEU A 12 -6.83 5.29 2.13
C LEU A 12 -6.35 6.17 3.28
N THR A 13 -7.28 6.88 3.90
CA THR A 13 -7.06 7.65 5.12
C THR A 13 -7.61 6.88 6.32
N VAL A 14 -6.71 6.54 7.24
CA VAL A 14 -7.02 5.83 8.48
C VAL A 14 -6.99 6.83 9.64
N ASN A 15 -8.15 7.03 10.28
CA ASN A 15 -8.28 7.91 11.45
C ASN A 15 -8.38 7.04 12.71
N VAL A 16 -7.24 6.67 13.27
CA VAL A 16 -7.13 5.89 14.51
C VAL A 16 -6.33 6.65 15.55
N GLU A 17 -6.68 6.49 16.83
CA GLU A 17 -5.96 7.16 17.93
C GLU A 17 -4.49 6.72 18.01
N ASN A 18 -4.22 5.45 17.72
CA ASN A 18 -2.88 4.87 17.70
C ASN A 18 -2.59 4.34 16.30
N MET A 19 -1.69 5.01 15.58
CA MET A 19 -1.29 4.58 14.25
C MET A 19 -0.63 3.18 14.31
N PRO A 20 -0.93 2.30 13.35
CA PRO A 20 -0.31 0.97 13.27
C PRO A 20 1.22 1.05 13.23
N ILE A 21 1.87 0.05 13.82
CA ILE A 21 3.34 -0.09 13.83
C ILE A 21 3.68 -1.48 13.30
N VAL A 22 4.74 -1.57 12.50
CA VAL A 22 5.31 -2.84 12.02
C VAL A 22 6.76 -2.99 12.51
N SER A 23 7.15 -4.21 12.83
CA SER A 23 8.50 -4.57 13.29
C SER A 23 8.77 -6.06 13.04
N GLY A 24 10.02 -6.50 13.18
CA GLY A 24 10.41 -7.89 12.91
C GLY A 24 10.77 -8.15 11.45
N GLY A 25 10.85 -9.42 11.05
CA GLY A 25 11.30 -9.81 9.72
C GLY A 25 12.65 -9.18 9.33
N PRO A 26 12.77 -8.48 8.18
CA PRO A 26 14.01 -7.83 7.75
C PRO A 26 14.23 -6.43 8.37
N LEU A 27 13.27 -5.93 9.17
CA LEU A 27 13.31 -4.56 9.68
C LEU A 27 14.27 -4.43 10.87
N THR A 28 15.05 -3.35 10.89
CA THR A 28 16.03 -3.07 11.95
C THR A 28 15.44 -2.31 13.14
N GLY A 29 14.15 -2.01 13.12
CA GLY A 29 13.46 -1.27 14.17
C GLY A 29 11.95 -1.18 13.92
N PRO A 30 11.21 -0.45 14.77
CA PRO A 30 9.78 -0.21 14.57
C PRO A 30 9.54 0.88 13.53
N TYR A 31 8.57 0.64 12.65
CA TYR A 31 8.11 1.57 11.62
C TYR A 31 6.64 1.89 11.86
N GLN A 32 6.27 3.16 11.80
CA GLN A 32 4.90 3.63 12.02
C GLN A 32 4.21 3.93 10.70
N PHE A 33 2.93 3.57 10.61
CA PHE A 33 2.11 3.74 9.41
C PHE A 33 2.03 5.21 9.00
N ALA A 34 2.18 5.47 7.70
CA ALA A 34 2.06 6.78 7.10
C ALA A 34 0.82 6.87 6.21
N GLN A 35 0.70 5.98 5.22
CA GLN A 35 -0.38 5.99 4.24
C GLN A 35 -0.52 4.61 3.58
N LEU A 36 -1.68 4.39 2.95
CA LEU A 36 -1.96 3.21 2.13
C LEU A 36 -2.56 3.65 0.81
N HIS A 37 -2.10 3.07 -0.30
CA HIS A 37 -2.61 3.36 -1.64
C HIS A 37 -2.57 2.11 -2.54
N PHE A 38 -3.12 2.22 -3.74
CA PHE A 38 -3.36 1.11 -4.64
C PHE A 38 -2.82 1.41 -6.03
N HIS A 39 -2.22 0.41 -6.65
CA HIS A 39 -1.88 0.37 -8.06
C HIS A 39 -2.72 -0.68 -8.75
N TRP A 40 -3.00 -0.48 -10.03
CA TRP A 40 -3.86 -1.32 -10.84
C TRP A 40 -3.51 -1.15 -12.31
N GLY A 41 -4.03 -2.05 -13.13
CA GLY A 41 -3.93 -1.93 -14.58
C GLY A 41 -5.28 -2.08 -15.25
N ASP A 42 -5.23 -2.29 -16.56
CA ASP A 42 -6.43 -2.20 -17.40
C ASP A 42 -7.31 -3.46 -17.36
N ASN A 43 -6.84 -4.54 -16.72
CA ASN A 43 -7.56 -5.82 -16.70
C ASN A 43 -7.19 -6.70 -15.50
N ASP A 44 -7.92 -7.81 -15.39
CA ASP A 44 -7.86 -8.82 -14.33
C ASP A 44 -6.53 -9.62 -14.27
N THR A 45 -5.55 -9.35 -15.13
CA THR A 45 -4.28 -10.09 -15.22
C THR A 45 -3.03 -9.22 -15.17
N TYR A 46 -3.18 -7.89 -15.16
CA TYR A 46 -2.04 -6.98 -15.28
C TYR A 46 -2.34 -5.65 -14.60
N GLY A 47 -1.43 -5.21 -13.73
CA GLY A 47 -1.58 -3.95 -13.00
C GLY A 47 -0.65 -3.73 -11.82
N SER A 48 -0.09 -4.79 -11.26
CA SER A 48 0.96 -4.70 -10.25
C SER A 48 2.22 -4.02 -10.80
N GLU A 49 2.88 -3.26 -9.93
CA GLU A 49 4.19 -2.67 -10.21
C GLU A 49 5.26 -3.77 -10.20
N ASP A 50 5.18 -4.67 -9.21
CA ASP A 50 6.08 -5.81 -9.05
C ASP A 50 5.53 -7.10 -9.68
N LEU A 51 6.44 -8.03 -9.99
CA LEU A 51 6.13 -9.35 -10.52
C LEU A 51 6.79 -10.40 -9.66
N ILE A 52 6.06 -11.49 -9.42
CA ILE A 52 6.63 -12.70 -8.80
C ILE A 52 6.79 -13.74 -9.92
N GLU A 53 8.01 -14.21 -10.17
CA GLU A 53 8.28 -15.23 -11.20
C GLU A 53 7.75 -14.85 -12.60
N GLY A 54 7.87 -13.58 -12.97
CA GLY A 54 7.34 -13.04 -14.23
C GLY A 54 5.80 -12.96 -14.29
N HIS A 55 5.09 -13.26 -13.20
CA HIS A 55 3.65 -13.10 -13.07
C HIS A 55 3.30 -11.69 -12.59
N SER A 56 2.46 -10.98 -13.36
CA SER A 56 1.83 -9.72 -12.94
C SER A 56 0.46 -10.02 -12.36
N PHE A 57 0.03 -9.18 -11.42
CA PHE A 57 -1.27 -9.26 -10.78
C PHE A 57 -2.15 -8.09 -11.24
N PRO A 58 -3.49 -8.19 -11.21
CA PRO A 58 -4.38 -7.08 -11.56
C PRO A 58 -4.18 -5.81 -10.71
N MET A 59 -3.81 -5.96 -9.44
CA MET A 59 -3.58 -4.83 -8.53
C MET A 59 -2.50 -5.12 -7.50
N GLU A 60 -2.01 -4.04 -6.90
CA GLU A 60 -1.05 -4.08 -5.80
C GLU A 60 -1.38 -2.98 -4.78
N LEU A 61 -1.48 -3.34 -3.51
CA LEU A 61 -1.67 -2.41 -2.40
C LEU A 61 -0.31 -2.14 -1.76
N HIS A 62 -0.01 -0.86 -1.54
CA HIS A 62 1.17 -0.41 -0.81
C HIS A 62 0.74 0.20 0.52
N ALA A 63 1.18 -0.39 1.63
CA ALA A 63 1.12 0.24 2.94
C ALA A 63 2.51 0.77 3.32
N VAL A 64 2.63 2.10 3.41
CA VAL A 64 3.89 2.81 3.64
C VAL A 64 4.05 3.10 5.12
N PHE A 65 5.23 2.80 5.66
CA PHE A 65 5.61 3.09 7.04
C PHE A 65 6.97 3.80 7.08
N TYR A 66 7.19 4.64 8.08
CA TYR A 66 8.48 5.32 8.32
C TYR A 66 9.13 4.85 9.61
N LYS A 67 10.45 4.77 9.62
CA LYS A 67 11.21 4.34 10.80
C LYS A 67 11.01 5.34 11.93
N MET A 68 10.50 4.87 13.07
CA MET A 68 10.13 5.74 14.19
C MET A 68 11.33 6.51 14.77
N GLU A 69 12.54 5.97 14.64
CA GLU A 69 13.80 6.60 15.06
C GLU A 69 13.98 8.01 14.47
N TYR A 70 13.47 8.26 13.26
CA TYR A 70 13.59 9.55 12.58
C TYR A 70 12.46 10.54 12.92
N GLY A 71 11.46 10.11 13.68
CA GLY A 71 10.39 10.95 14.24
C GLY A 71 9.33 11.44 13.25
N SER A 72 9.62 11.47 11.94
CA SER A 72 8.65 11.85 10.90
C SER A 72 9.02 11.25 9.55
N VAL A 73 8.03 11.13 8.64
CA VAL A 73 8.28 10.75 7.24
C VAL A 73 9.30 11.66 6.58
N LYS A 74 9.17 12.98 6.76
CA LYS A 74 10.08 13.97 6.18
C LYS A 74 11.54 13.75 6.58
N SER A 75 11.79 13.49 7.87
CA SER A 75 13.14 13.18 8.35
C SER A 75 13.61 11.81 7.84
N ALA A 76 12.72 10.81 7.87
CA ALA A 76 13.03 9.46 7.42
C ALA A 76 13.46 9.42 5.94
N MET A 77 12.90 10.28 5.09
CA MET A 77 13.25 10.37 3.66
C MET A 77 14.72 10.72 3.38
N SER A 78 15.49 11.13 4.40
CA SER A 78 16.93 11.40 4.27
C SER A 78 17.83 10.21 4.66
N HIS A 79 17.27 9.03 4.89
CA HIS A 79 17.98 7.83 5.35
C HIS A 79 17.67 6.61 4.47
N GLU A 80 18.68 5.75 4.23
CA GLU A 80 18.58 4.59 3.32
C GLU A 80 17.58 3.51 3.79
N ASP A 81 17.30 3.43 5.09
CA ASP A 81 16.29 2.56 5.70
C ASP A 81 15.10 3.36 6.25
N GLY A 82 14.89 4.57 5.73
CA GLY A 82 13.90 5.52 6.20
C GLY A 82 12.47 4.98 6.14
N LEU A 83 12.14 4.26 5.08
CA LEU A 83 10.81 3.75 4.82
C LEU A 83 10.81 2.21 4.72
N THR A 84 9.66 1.63 5.04
CA THR A 84 9.33 0.27 4.60
C THR A 84 7.96 0.30 3.93
N VAL A 85 7.83 -0.47 2.86
CA VAL A 85 6.55 -0.67 2.16
C VAL A 85 6.19 -2.14 2.25
N LEU A 86 4.99 -2.39 2.77
CA LEU A 86 4.35 -3.69 2.69
C LEU A 86 3.50 -3.74 1.42
N ALA A 87 3.87 -4.60 0.48
CA ALA A 87 3.17 -4.78 -0.78
C ALA A 87 2.31 -6.05 -0.77
N PHE A 88 1.04 -5.91 -1.16
CA PHE A 88 0.08 -7.00 -1.25
C PHE A 88 -0.52 -7.06 -2.64
N PHE A 89 -0.33 -8.19 -3.33
CA PHE A 89 -0.92 -8.41 -4.64
C PHE A 89 -2.39 -8.80 -4.52
N PHE A 90 -3.16 -8.53 -5.58
CA PHE A 90 -4.53 -9.03 -5.71
C PHE A 90 -4.64 -10.05 -6.82
N GLU A 91 -5.46 -11.07 -6.63
CA GLU A 91 -5.75 -12.06 -7.67
C GLU A 91 -7.26 -12.31 -7.76
N ILE A 92 -7.75 -12.61 -8.96
CA ILE A 92 -9.17 -12.86 -9.15
C ILE A 92 -9.53 -14.30 -8.73
N SER A 93 -10.64 -14.43 -8.03
CA SER A 93 -11.24 -15.69 -7.60
C SER A 93 -12.74 -15.72 -7.92
N ASP A 94 -13.40 -16.84 -7.59
CA ASP A 94 -14.84 -16.98 -7.80
C ASP A 94 -15.68 -16.27 -6.73
N ASP A 95 -15.11 -16.03 -5.54
CA ASP A 95 -15.83 -15.56 -4.35
C ASP A 95 -15.57 -14.08 -4.06
N ASP A 96 -16.61 -13.38 -3.63
CA ASP A 96 -16.49 -11.98 -3.18
C ASP A 96 -15.71 -11.92 -1.87
N ASN A 97 -14.83 -10.92 -1.76
CA ASN A 97 -14.19 -10.56 -0.51
C ASN A 97 -15.03 -9.53 0.24
N GLU A 98 -15.68 -9.94 1.33
CA GLU A 98 -16.57 -9.09 2.11
C GLU A 98 -15.89 -7.82 2.65
N ASN A 99 -14.58 -7.88 2.94
CA ASN A 99 -13.82 -6.74 3.46
C ASN A 99 -13.62 -5.63 2.40
N TYR A 100 -13.75 -5.98 1.12
CA TYR A 100 -13.57 -5.06 -0.02
C TYR A 100 -14.88 -4.66 -0.70
N MET A 101 -16.03 -5.19 -0.30
CA MET A 101 -17.32 -4.84 -0.91
C MET A 101 -17.57 -3.33 -0.89
N GLU A 102 -17.59 -2.72 0.31
CA GLU A 102 -17.82 -1.28 0.41
C GLU A 102 -16.71 -0.48 -0.28
N PHE A 103 -15.45 -0.93 -0.20
CA PHE A 103 -14.35 -0.27 -0.92
C PHE A 103 -14.68 -0.15 -2.42
N THR A 104 -15.09 -1.24 -3.06
CA THR A 104 -15.45 -1.23 -4.50
C THR A 104 -16.69 -0.41 -4.83
N GLU A 105 -17.65 -0.31 -3.91
CA GLU A 105 -18.83 0.55 -4.06
C GLU A 105 -18.47 2.04 -3.96
N LEU A 106 -17.52 2.40 -3.08
CA LEU A 106 -17.08 3.78 -2.88
C LEU A 106 -16.28 4.32 -4.07
N LEU A 107 -15.67 3.46 -4.90
CA LEU A 107 -14.91 3.89 -6.09
C LEU A 107 -15.76 4.73 -7.05
N ASP A 108 -17.05 4.41 -7.22
CA ASP A 108 -17.97 5.16 -8.08
C ASP A 108 -18.19 6.60 -7.60
N GLN A 109 -17.93 6.87 -6.32
CA GLN A 109 -18.10 8.20 -5.71
C GLN A 109 -16.85 9.05 -5.83
N ILE A 110 -15.70 8.46 -6.16
CA ILE A 110 -14.41 9.16 -6.20
C ILE A 110 -13.76 9.20 -7.59
N VAL A 111 -14.55 9.07 -8.66
CA VAL A 111 -14.05 9.06 -10.04
C VAL A 111 -13.23 10.31 -10.37
N GLU A 112 -13.66 11.48 -9.91
CA GLU A 112 -12.96 12.75 -10.15
C GLU A 112 -11.80 12.97 -9.14
N PRO A 113 -10.67 13.58 -9.52
CA PRO A 113 -9.59 13.85 -8.59
C PRO A 113 -10.03 14.75 -7.45
N ARG A 114 -9.37 14.58 -6.31
CA ARG A 114 -9.59 15.34 -5.08
C ARG A 114 -10.99 15.12 -4.48
N THR A 115 -11.72 14.12 -4.94
CA THR A 115 -12.96 13.65 -4.31
C THR A 115 -12.65 12.56 -3.29
N SER A 116 -13.53 12.44 -2.29
CA SER A 116 -13.36 11.48 -1.20
C SER A 116 -14.69 10.86 -0.82
N ALA A 117 -14.64 9.61 -0.38
CA ALA A 117 -15.80 8.88 0.11
C ALA A 117 -15.47 8.17 1.41
N VAL A 118 -16.44 8.08 2.31
CA VAL A 118 -16.26 7.59 3.68
C VAL A 118 -16.93 6.24 3.83
N PHE A 119 -16.22 5.29 4.44
CA PHE A 119 -16.79 4.00 4.79
C PHE A 119 -17.86 4.13 5.87
N THR A 120 -19.02 3.56 5.60
CA THR A 120 -20.13 3.38 6.53
C THR A 120 -19.93 2.16 7.42
N LYS A 121 -19.33 1.08 6.89
CA LYS A 121 -18.95 -0.14 7.61
C LYS A 121 -17.43 -0.35 7.46
N GLN A 122 -16.68 0.33 8.32
CA GLN A 122 -15.22 0.31 8.27
C GLN A 122 -14.66 -1.10 8.52
N PRO A 123 -13.88 -1.67 7.60
CA PRO A 123 -13.03 -2.80 7.94
C PRO A 123 -11.98 -2.34 8.95
N SER A 124 -11.56 -3.24 9.83
CA SER A 124 -10.37 -3.03 10.62
C SER A 124 -9.15 -2.94 9.69
N PHE A 125 -8.11 -2.23 10.11
CA PHE A 125 -6.92 -2.06 9.28
C PHE A 125 -6.26 -3.40 8.92
N GLY A 126 -6.31 -4.40 9.82
CA GLY A 126 -5.78 -5.74 9.55
C GLY A 126 -6.58 -6.55 8.51
N GLU A 127 -7.89 -6.28 8.39
CA GLU A 127 -8.78 -6.95 7.42
C GLU A 127 -8.55 -6.50 5.97
N LEU A 128 -7.77 -5.44 5.77
CA LEU A 128 -7.34 -4.92 4.45
C LEU A 128 -6.09 -5.62 3.91
N PHE A 129 -5.53 -6.60 4.63
CA PHE A 129 -4.28 -7.24 4.23
C PHE A 129 -4.47 -8.75 4.06
N ALA A 130 -3.47 -9.38 3.45
CA ALA A 130 -3.38 -10.84 3.43
C ALA A 130 -3.35 -11.41 4.85
N THR A 131 -3.79 -12.65 5.00
CA THR A 131 -3.79 -13.34 6.31
C THR A 131 -2.47 -14.03 6.62
N ASP A 132 -1.63 -14.26 5.60
CA ASP A 132 -0.31 -14.84 5.74
C ASP A 132 0.80 -13.78 5.64
N PHE A 133 1.39 -13.46 6.79
CA PHE A 133 2.52 -12.55 6.90
C PHE A 133 3.88 -13.25 7.02
N THR A 134 3.92 -14.56 6.78
CA THR A 134 5.13 -15.39 6.96
C THR A 134 5.86 -15.69 5.66
N HIS A 135 5.17 -15.66 4.53
CA HIS A 135 5.75 -15.85 3.20
C HIS A 135 5.81 -14.52 2.47
N TYR A 136 7.01 -13.97 2.36
CA TYR A 136 7.27 -12.71 1.69
C TYR A 136 8.66 -12.70 1.04
N TYR A 137 8.83 -11.83 0.06
CA TYR A 137 10.11 -11.43 -0.50
C TYR A 137 10.52 -10.09 0.10
N THR A 138 11.82 -9.81 0.19
CA THR A 138 12.28 -8.52 0.71
C THR A 138 13.54 -8.05 0.02
N TYR A 139 13.63 -6.74 -0.19
CA TYR A 139 14.76 -6.10 -0.83
C TYR A 139 14.85 -4.61 -0.44
N ASN A 140 16.03 -4.02 -0.61
CA ASN A 140 16.19 -2.57 -0.57
C ASN A 140 15.94 -1.99 -1.97
N GLY A 141 15.17 -0.92 -2.06
CA GLY A 141 14.75 -0.30 -3.32
C GLY A 141 14.35 1.15 -3.15
N SER A 142 13.61 1.67 -4.13
CA SER A 142 13.18 3.06 -4.18
C SER A 142 11.69 3.24 -3.93
N LEU A 143 11.26 4.49 -3.79
CA LEU A 143 9.88 4.88 -4.11
C LEU A 143 9.57 4.59 -5.59
N THR A 144 8.34 4.19 -5.91
CA THR A 144 7.90 3.95 -7.29
C THR A 144 7.41 5.23 -7.99
N THR A 145 7.15 6.28 -7.22
CA THR A 145 6.87 7.64 -7.71
C THR A 145 8.04 8.61 -7.44
N PRO A 146 8.17 9.72 -8.19
CA PRO A 146 9.15 10.75 -7.90
C PRO A 146 9.14 11.18 -6.42
N PRO A 147 10.31 11.45 -5.81
CA PRO A 147 11.65 11.55 -6.41
C PRO A 147 12.38 10.21 -6.61
N CYS A 148 11.71 9.06 -6.45
CA CYS A 148 12.30 7.72 -6.64
C CYS A 148 13.54 7.47 -5.76
N SER A 149 13.55 8.02 -4.55
CA SER A 149 14.66 7.85 -3.60
C SER A 149 14.83 6.38 -3.20
N GLU A 150 16.07 5.88 -3.25
CA GLU A 150 16.48 4.53 -2.80
C GLU A 150 16.57 4.43 -1.27
N ILE A 151 15.43 4.51 -0.60
CA ILE A 151 15.29 4.62 0.87
C ILE A 151 14.30 3.62 1.47
N VAL A 152 13.89 2.62 0.69
CA VAL A 152 12.75 1.74 1.01
C VAL A 152 13.23 0.31 1.23
N THR A 153 12.90 -0.27 2.38
CA THR A 153 12.90 -1.72 2.57
C THR A 153 11.54 -2.28 2.16
N TRP A 154 11.48 -2.97 1.03
CA TRP A 154 10.28 -3.61 0.48
C TRP A 154 10.04 -4.96 1.12
N ILE A 155 8.77 -5.29 1.35
CA ILE A 155 8.28 -6.57 1.85
C ILE A 155 7.05 -6.95 1.03
N ASP A 156 7.22 -7.87 0.09
CA ASP A 156 6.16 -8.23 -0.87
C ASP A 156 5.61 -9.59 -0.47
N PHE A 157 4.35 -9.62 -0.05
CA PHE A 157 3.72 -10.84 0.44
C PHE A 157 3.38 -11.76 -0.72
N ALA A 158 3.80 -13.02 -0.61
CA ALA A 158 3.70 -13.99 -1.69
C ALA A 158 2.26 -14.46 -1.95
N HIS A 159 1.42 -14.42 -0.92
CA HIS A 159 0.01 -14.83 -1.04
C HIS A 159 -0.89 -13.62 -1.33
N PRO A 160 -1.62 -13.63 -2.45
CA PRO A 160 -2.45 -12.50 -2.84
C PRO A 160 -3.72 -12.38 -2.00
N ILE A 161 -4.31 -11.19 -2.03
CA ILE A 161 -5.66 -10.91 -1.57
C ILE A 161 -6.62 -11.23 -2.72
N TYR A 162 -7.54 -12.15 -2.49
CA TYR A 162 -8.49 -12.55 -3.51
C TYR A 162 -9.69 -11.60 -3.58
N LEU A 163 -10.13 -11.28 -4.80
CA LEU A 163 -11.36 -10.54 -5.12
C LEU A 163 -12.12 -11.27 -6.22
N SER A 164 -13.43 -11.12 -6.31
CA SER A 164 -14.18 -11.70 -7.43
C SER A 164 -14.15 -10.82 -8.68
N HIS A 165 -14.46 -11.40 -9.84
CA HIS A 165 -14.72 -10.64 -11.08
C HIS A 165 -15.84 -9.59 -10.91
N ASN A 166 -16.78 -9.80 -9.98
CA ASN A 166 -17.91 -8.90 -9.74
C ASN A 166 -17.59 -7.76 -8.78
N GLN A 167 -16.37 -7.73 -8.24
CA GLN A 167 -15.79 -6.59 -7.52
C GLN A 167 -14.92 -5.84 -8.54
N PRO A 168 -15.52 -5.32 -9.64
CA PRO A 168 -14.87 -5.14 -10.92
C PRO A 168 -14.08 -3.85 -10.83
N LEU A 169 -12.82 -4.01 -10.48
CA LEU A 169 -11.84 -2.95 -10.42
C LEU A 169 -11.58 -2.48 -11.86
N GLY A 170 -11.43 -3.38 -12.84
CA GLY A 170 -11.15 -3.04 -14.25
C GLY A 170 -12.09 -1.99 -14.88
N ASP A 171 -13.40 -2.25 -14.98
CA ASP A 171 -14.33 -1.35 -15.68
C ASP A 171 -14.57 0.00 -14.96
N ARG A 172 -14.37 0.04 -13.64
CA ARG A 172 -14.59 1.23 -12.79
C ARG A 172 -13.31 2.04 -12.59
N ILE A 173 -12.16 1.40 -12.69
CA ILE A 173 -10.87 2.03 -12.44
C ILE A 173 -10.21 2.57 -13.73
N ILE A 174 -10.60 2.08 -14.91
CA ILE A 174 -10.17 2.66 -16.21
C ILE A 174 -10.46 4.18 -16.29
N TRP A 175 -11.41 4.71 -15.51
CA TRP A 175 -11.71 6.15 -15.46
C TRP A 175 -10.66 7.02 -14.77
N PHE A 176 -9.81 6.44 -13.90
CA PHE A 176 -8.77 7.18 -13.19
C PHE A 176 -7.53 7.42 -14.08
N ASN A 177 -7.31 6.58 -15.10
CA ASN A 177 -6.19 6.69 -16.04
C ASN A 177 -6.42 7.72 -17.17
N VAL A 178 -7.55 8.45 -17.19
CA VAL A 178 -7.97 9.32 -18.32
C VAL A 178 -7.83 10.82 -18.00
N LEU A 179 -7.18 11.18 -16.90
CA LEU A 179 -7.06 12.58 -16.53
C LEU A 179 -5.69 13.13 -16.92
N PRO A 180 -5.64 14.26 -17.65
CA PRO A 180 -4.37 14.86 -18.04
C PRO A 180 -3.59 15.20 -16.77
N GLU A 181 -2.33 14.76 -16.72
CA GLU A 181 -1.37 15.15 -15.68
C GLU A 181 -1.46 16.67 -15.46
N GLU A 182 -1.99 17.09 -14.31
CA GLU A 182 -1.73 18.46 -13.86
C GLU A 182 -0.30 18.47 -13.33
N GLU A 183 0.61 18.99 -14.15
CA GLU A 183 2.01 19.18 -13.81
C GLU A 183 2.16 19.80 -12.40
N GLY A 184 2.89 19.12 -11.51
CA GLY A 184 3.49 19.74 -10.32
C GLY A 184 2.81 19.54 -8.96
N LYS A 185 1.98 18.51 -8.76
CA LYS A 185 1.58 18.08 -7.39
C LYS A 185 1.96 16.62 -7.15
N ASP A 186 3.16 16.45 -6.60
CA ASP A 186 3.71 15.17 -6.14
C ASP A 186 2.89 14.56 -4.99
N ILE A 187 3.01 13.24 -4.80
CA ILE A 187 2.53 12.57 -3.59
C ILE A 187 3.37 13.08 -2.42
N ASP A 188 2.80 13.98 -1.62
CA ASP A 188 3.44 14.47 -0.41
C ASP A 188 3.31 13.43 0.71
N LEU A 189 4.24 12.47 0.74
CA LEU A 189 4.37 11.48 1.80
C LEU A 189 4.50 12.12 3.21
N SER A 190 4.83 13.41 3.30
CA SER A 190 5.02 14.12 4.57
C SER A 190 3.76 14.73 5.17
N LYS A 191 2.62 14.72 4.44
CA LYS A 191 1.35 15.30 4.93
C LYS A 191 0.31 14.23 5.25
N PRO A 192 0.00 13.96 6.53
CA PRO A 192 -1.32 13.43 6.86
C PRO A 192 -2.33 14.51 6.46
N HIS A 193 -3.16 14.28 5.44
CA HIS A 193 -4.26 15.19 5.13
C HIS A 193 -5.35 15.05 6.20
N THR A 194 -5.10 15.62 7.38
CA THR A 194 -6.16 16.10 8.26
C THR A 194 -6.72 17.37 7.62
N HIS A 195 -8.03 17.40 7.39
CA HIS A 195 -8.74 18.58 6.91
C HIS A 195 -8.32 19.84 7.69
N ASP A 196 -7.86 20.86 6.96
CA ASP A 196 -8.37 22.22 7.07
C ASP A 196 -8.41 22.80 5.65
N ILE A 197 -9.62 23.19 5.23
CA ILE A 197 -9.91 23.79 3.93
C ILE A 197 -9.59 25.28 4.06
N GLU A 198 -8.48 25.74 3.48
CA GLU A 198 -8.33 27.12 3.03
C GLU A 198 -7.84 27.10 1.57
N VAL A 199 -8.71 27.58 0.69
CA VAL A 199 -8.37 27.88 -0.70
C VAL A 199 -7.64 29.21 -0.68
N ASP A 200 -6.35 29.21 -1.00
CA ASP A 200 -5.64 30.46 -1.30
C ASP A 200 -5.29 30.46 -2.79
N GLU A 201 -6.00 31.31 -3.53
CA GLU A 201 -5.72 31.67 -4.91
C GLU A 201 -4.58 32.70 -4.88
N ASP A 202 -3.37 32.32 -5.32
CA ASP A 202 -2.42 33.16 -6.09
C ASP A 202 -0.99 32.61 -5.98
N GLU A 203 -0.47 32.05 -7.07
CA GLU A 203 0.78 32.49 -7.73
C GLU A 203 1.16 31.51 -8.84
N ILE A 204 0.75 31.85 -10.07
CA ILE A 204 1.36 31.33 -11.28
C ILE A 204 2.58 32.19 -11.57
N ASN A 205 3.78 31.64 -11.45
CA ASN A 205 4.92 32.16 -12.21
C ASN A 205 5.69 31.03 -12.89
N LYS A 206 5.74 31.13 -14.21
CA LYS A 206 6.38 30.21 -15.15
C LYS A 206 7.89 30.29 -15.01
N ASN A 207 8.59 29.16 -15.15
CA ASN A 207 9.85 29.09 -15.88
C ASN A 207 10.07 27.68 -16.45
N GLU A 208 10.48 27.65 -17.72
CA GLU A 208 10.76 26.50 -18.56
C GLU A 208 11.84 25.59 -17.99
N ILE A 209 11.59 24.27 -17.88
CA ILE A 209 12.63 23.24 -17.97
C ILE A 209 12.12 22.02 -18.76
N GLU A 210 13.00 21.58 -19.65
CA GLU A 210 12.93 20.58 -20.71
C GLU A 210 12.06 19.32 -20.51
N LYS A 211 11.31 19.04 -21.59
CA LYS A 211 10.71 17.75 -21.97
C LYS A 211 11.62 16.56 -21.70
N LYS A 212 11.26 15.71 -20.74
CA LYS A 212 11.60 14.29 -20.75
C LYS A 212 10.33 13.49 -20.48
N GLY A 213 9.82 12.83 -21.50
CA GLY A 213 8.73 11.88 -21.37
C GLY A 213 9.08 10.83 -20.31
N MET A 214 8.14 10.62 -19.40
CA MET A 214 8.22 9.67 -18.30
C MET A 214 8.42 8.27 -18.89
N ARG A 215 9.46 7.57 -18.44
CA ARG A 215 9.60 6.13 -18.68
C ARG A 215 8.73 5.43 -17.64
N PRO A 216 8.09 4.29 -17.96
CA PRO A 216 7.37 3.52 -16.96
C PRO A 216 8.30 3.24 -15.77
N ALA A 217 7.74 3.28 -14.56
CA ALA A 217 8.44 2.87 -13.34
C ALA A 217 9.14 1.54 -13.58
N TYR A 218 10.36 1.40 -13.06
CA TYR A 218 11.21 0.24 -13.32
C TYR A 218 10.58 -1.00 -12.68
N ARG A 219 9.74 -1.69 -13.46
CA ARG A 219 9.03 -2.90 -13.09
C ARG A 219 10.02 -3.94 -12.57
N LYS A 220 9.85 -4.40 -11.33
CA LYS A 220 10.78 -5.34 -10.72
C LYS A 220 10.30 -6.77 -10.88
N GLU A 221 11.20 -7.61 -11.37
CA GLU A 221 11.01 -9.05 -11.42
C GLU A 221 11.63 -9.68 -10.17
N ILE A 222 10.80 -10.37 -9.39
CA ILE A 222 11.22 -11.10 -8.20
C ILE A 222 11.42 -12.56 -8.63
N ASP A 223 12.66 -12.89 -8.98
CA ASP A 223 13.11 -14.25 -9.29
C ASP A 223 13.62 -14.95 -8.02
N GLU A 224 13.52 -16.28 -7.96
CA GLU A 224 13.82 -17.11 -6.79
C GLU A 224 15.08 -16.68 -5.99
N ASN A 225 14.84 -16.23 -4.77
CA ASN A 225 15.51 -16.66 -3.54
C ASN A 225 14.77 -16.05 -2.34
N PRO A 226 13.78 -16.75 -1.72
CA PRO A 226 13.30 -16.31 -0.42
C PRO A 226 14.48 -16.38 0.57
N PRO A 227 14.90 -15.28 1.24
CA PRO A 227 15.96 -15.38 2.22
C PRO A 227 15.45 -16.09 3.49
N LYS A 228 15.85 -17.37 3.62
CA LYS A 228 15.92 -18.23 4.82
C LYS A 228 14.61 -18.68 5.49
N THR A 229 14.19 -19.89 5.11
CA THR A 229 13.92 -20.89 6.16
C THR A 229 15.26 -21.56 6.47
N ASP A 230 15.73 -21.49 7.72
CA ASP A 230 16.96 -22.19 8.11
C ASP A 230 16.76 -23.72 7.94
N GLU A 231 17.78 -24.40 7.40
CA GLU A 231 17.80 -25.83 7.00
C GLU A 231 17.52 -26.86 8.11
N ASP A 232 17.08 -26.47 9.32
CA ASP A 232 17.01 -27.36 10.49
C ASP A 232 15.60 -27.56 11.11
N GLY A 233 14.53 -27.12 10.45
CA GLY A 233 13.16 -27.48 10.88
C GLY A 233 12.79 -27.08 12.32
N LYS A 234 13.50 -26.10 12.89
CA LYS A 234 13.24 -25.50 14.21
C LYS A 234 13.14 -23.99 14.05
N GLY A 235 11.99 -23.51 13.58
CA GLY A 235 11.73 -22.09 13.44
C GLY A 235 11.72 -21.38 14.80
N GLN A 236 12.71 -20.52 15.04
CA GLN A 236 12.42 -19.24 15.67
C GLN A 236 11.87 -18.36 14.56
N GLY A 237 10.55 -18.24 14.48
CA GLY A 237 9.88 -17.47 13.44
C GLY A 237 10.31 -16.00 13.51
N HIS A 238 10.97 -15.50 12.48
CA HIS A 238 11.14 -14.07 12.24
C HIS A 238 9.80 -13.52 11.73
N GLN A 239 8.80 -13.49 12.60
CA GLN A 239 7.46 -13.01 12.26
C GLN A 239 7.48 -11.48 12.15
N ILE A 240 6.82 -10.96 11.11
CA ILE A 240 6.40 -9.56 11.10
C ILE A 240 5.34 -9.38 12.19
N SER A 241 5.61 -8.51 13.15
CA SER A 241 4.67 -8.17 14.21
C SER A 241 4.02 -6.83 13.88
N LEU A 242 2.70 -6.85 13.72
CA LEU A 242 1.86 -5.64 13.76
C LEU A 242 1.60 -5.31 15.24
N GLY A 243 1.92 -4.08 15.65
CA GLY A 243 1.80 -3.62 17.04
C GLY A 243 0.38 -3.70 17.61
N SER A 244 0.29 -3.84 18.93
CA SER A 244 -0.89 -4.22 19.72
C SER A 244 -2.12 -3.30 19.69
N SER A 245 -2.14 -2.25 18.87
CA SER A 245 -3.37 -1.49 18.57
C SER A 245 -4.31 -2.24 17.63
N LEU A 246 -3.86 -3.35 17.02
CA LEU A 246 -4.64 -4.22 16.12
C LEU A 246 -5.23 -5.48 16.79
N LEU A 247 -4.80 -5.82 18.01
CA LEU A 247 -5.09 -7.12 18.63
C LEU A 247 -6.45 -7.23 19.33
N PHE A 248 -7.25 -6.15 19.35
CA PHE A 248 -8.65 -6.22 19.77
C PHE A 248 -9.57 -6.59 18.59
N LEU A 249 -9.30 -7.71 17.90
CA LEU A 249 -10.36 -8.55 17.29
C LEU A 249 -9.89 -9.91 16.72
N VAL A 250 -8.69 -10.41 17.01
CA VAL A 250 -8.31 -11.81 16.71
C VAL A 250 -8.01 -12.53 18.01
N GLY A 251 -9.07 -12.77 18.77
CA GLY A 251 -8.98 -13.32 20.12
C GLY A 251 -10.15 -14.21 20.47
N PHE A 252 -10.56 -15.12 19.58
CA PHE A 252 -11.40 -16.26 19.94
C PHE A 252 -11.34 -17.32 18.83
N LEU A 253 -10.32 -18.17 18.86
CA LEU A 253 -10.27 -19.54 18.31
C LEU A 253 -8.80 -19.94 18.29
N LEU A 254 -8.31 -20.48 19.41
CA LEU A 254 -7.21 -21.45 19.53
C LEU A 254 -6.69 -21.48 20.98
N PHE A 255 -7.56 -21.83 21.93
CA PHE A 255 -7.16 -22.53 23.16
C PHE A 255 -8.39 -23.23 23.73
N ASN A 256 -8.58 -24.48 23.31
CA ASN A 256 -9.07 -25.55 24.19
C ASN A 256 -8.68 -26.87 23.54
N THR A 257 -7.44 -27.28 23.78
CA THR A 257 -7.02 -28.68 23.66
C THR A 257 -7.37 -29.40 24.97
N LEU A 258 -8.06 -30.52 24.83
CA LEU A 258 -7.95 -31.75 25.62
C LEU A 258 -7.47 -31.62 27.10
N SER A 259 -8.42 -31.79 28.02
CA SER A 259 -8.38 -32.81 29.09
C SER A 259 -9.81 -33.19 29.48
#